data_AF-A0A829MB53-F1
#
_entry.id   AF-A0A829MB53-F1
#
_cell.length_a   1.000
_cell.length_b   1.000
_cell.length_c   1.000
_cell.angle_alpha   90.00
_cell.angle_beta   90.00
_cell.angle_gamma   90.00
#
_symmetry.space_group_name_H-M   'P 1'
#
loop_
_entity.id
_entity.type
_entity.pdbx_description
1 polymer ?
#
loop_
_entity_poly.entity_id
_entity_poly.type
_entity_poly.pdbx_seq_one_letter_code
_entity_poly.pdbx_strand_id
1 'polypeptide(L)'
;MSEASRRRAEQRLPESQILPAQEVAPRAELLILAVPDHELAALVSGLAATGSVRPGTIVVHTSGANGVAILDPLTALGCMPLAIHPAMTFAGGDEDIERLPNSCFGITAADETGYAIGTALVLEIGGEPVRVREDARTLYHAALAHGSNHVVTLVLDAVEALRSALWGQELLGQETIGDGPGGLPERVLAPLVRAAVTNALDRGQAALTGPVARGDGAAIGRHLDALMEADPALADAYRADARRTAQRAHAPQSVFSALEPRDAG
;
A
#
# COMPACT_ATOMS: atom_id res chain seq x y z
N MET A 1 24.14 0.59 -7.38
CA MET A 1 23.59 -0.08 -6.18
C MET A 1 23.99 0.70 -4.94
N SER A 2 23.06 0.97 -4.02
CA SER A 2 23.36 1.70 -2.77
C SER A 2 24.07 0.81 -1.74
N GLU A 3 24.78 1.44 -0.79
CA GLU A 3 25.47 0.73 0.30
C GLU A 3 24.49 -0.11 1.15
N ALA A 4 23.31 0.45 1.45
CA ALA A 4 22.27 -0.26 2.19
C ALA A 4 21.78 -1.51 1.44
N SER A 5 21.65 -1.44 0.11
CA SER A 5 21.24 -2.60 -0.70
C SER A 5 22.32 -3.67 -0.74
N ARG A 6 23.59 -3.26 -0.83
CA ARG A 6 24.74 -4.18 -0.76
C ARG A 6 24.79 -4.92 0.56
N ARG A 7 24.65 -4.19 1.68
CA ARG A 7 24.67 -4.78 3.03
C ARG A 7 23.54 -5.79 3.22
N ARG A 8 22.34 -5.49 2.74
CA ARG A 8 21.22 -6.44 2.77
C ARG A 8 21.48 -7.68 1.93
N ALA A 9 22.07 -7.54 0.74
CA ALA A 9 22.43 -8.68 -0.10
C ALA A 9 23.48 -9.57 0.60
N GLU A 10 24.54 -8.98 1.16
CA GLU A 10 25.57 -9.71 1.90
C GLU A 10 25.00 -10.41 3.15
N GLN A 11 24.05 -9.80 3.86
CA GLN A 11 23.42 -10.38 5.04
C GLN A 11 22.40 -11.48 4.71
N ARG A 12 21.55 -11.26 3.70
CA ARG A 12 20.41 -12.15 3.39
C ARG A 12 20.74 -13.23 2.37
N LEU A 13 21.75 -13.00 1.53
CA LEU A 13 22.19 -13.90 0.47
C LEU A 13 23.74 -14.01 0.50
N PRO A 14 24.34 -14.51 1.61
CA PRO A 14 25.79 -14.47 1.81
C PRO A 14 26.59 -15.26 0.78
N GLU A 15 25.96 -16.23 0.11
CA GLU A 15 26.56 -17.06 -0.94
C GLU A 15 26.39 -16.46 -2.35
N SER A 16 25.66 -15.35 -2.49
CA SER A 16 25.36 -14.74 -3.79
C SER A 16 26.51 -13.87 -4.31
N GLN A 17 26.69 -13.85 -5.63
CA GLN A 17 27.59 -12.91 -6.29
C GLN A 17 26.88 -11.59 -6.55
N ILE A 18 27.53 -10.49 -6.18
CA ILE A 18 27.05 -9.13 -6.47
C ILE A 18 27.77 -8.62 -7.72
N LEU A 19 27.08 -8.63 -8.86
CA LEU A 19 27.63 -8.24 -10.16
C LEU A 19 26.75 -7.15 -10.82
N PRO A 20 27.30 -6.38 -11.78
CA PRO A 20 26.50 -5.49 -12.63
C PRO A 20 25.40 -6.25 -13.38
N ALA A 21 24.27 -5.59 -13.63
CA ALA A 21 23.10 -6.21 -14.25
C ALA A 21 23.42 -6.86 -15.62
N GLN A 22 24.27 -6.23 -16.43
CA GLN A 22 24.70 -6.78 -17.73
C GLN A 22 25.55 -8.05 -17.62
N GLU A 23 26.14 -8.35 -16.45
CA GLU A 23 26.88 -9.59 -16.21
C GLU A 23 25.98 -10.70 -15.64
N VAL A 24 24.95 -10.32 -14.88
CA VAL A 24 23.95 -11.25 -14.31
C VAL A 24 23.00 -11.76 -15.38
N ALA A 25 22.43 -10.85 -16.18
CA ALA A 25 21.40 -11.17 -17.16
C ALA A 25 21.75 -12.30 -18.15
N PRO A 26 22.95 -12.38 -18.75
CA PRO A 26 23.30 -13.47 -19.66
C PRO A 26 23.52 -14.83 -18.96
N ARG A 27 23.46 -14.90 -17.63
CA ARG A 27 23.66 -16.13 -16.85
C ARG A 27 22.36 -16.62 -16.19
N ALA A 28 21.28 -15.82 -16.25
CA ALA A 28 20.06 -16.08 -15.52
C ALA A 28 19.01 -16.83 -16.36
N GLU A 29 18.45 -17.89 -15.77
CA GLU A 29 17.24 -18.56 -16.28
C GLU A 29 15.97 -17.84 -15.79
N LEU A 30 16.03 -17.27 -14.58
CA LEU A 30 15.04 -16.38 -13.99
C LEU A 30 15.72 -15.07 -13.59
N LEU A 31 15.25 -13.96 -14.16
CA LEU A 31 15.72 -12.61 -13.87
C LEU A 31 14.62 -11.82 -13.15
N ILE A 32 14.88 -11.41 -11.90
CA ILE A 32 13.94 -10.64 -11.09
C ILE A 32 14.39 -9.17 -11.03
N LEU A 33 13.54 -8.27 -11.52
CA LEU A 33 13.72 -6.83 -11.55
C LEU A 33 12.97 -6.19 -10.37
N ALA A 34 13.66 -6.06 -9.23
CA ALA A 34 13.15 -5.45 -8.00
C ALA A 34 13.75 -4.06 -7.77
N VAL A 35 13.41 -3.12 -8.66
CA VAL A 35 13.86 -1.71 -8.63
C VAL A 35 12.66 -0.78 -8.40
N PRO A 36 12.88 0.49 -8.01
CA PRO A 36 11.81 1.48 -7.95
C PRO A 36 11.07 1.58 -9.28
N ASP A 37 9.74 1.78 -9.22
CA ASP A 37 8.88 1.80 -10.41
C ASP A 37 9.36 2.76 -11.50
N HIS A 38 9.87 3.94 -11.11
CA HIS A 38 10.36 4.95 -12.05
C HIS A 38 11.68 4.57 -12.76
N GLU A 39 12.44 3.61 -12.21
CA GLU A 39 13.68 3.11 -12.82
C GLU A 39 13.43 1.91 -13.75
N LEU A 40 12.30 1.22 -13.60
CA LEU A 40 12.03 -0.06 -14.26
C LEU A 40 12.10 0.02 -15.79
N ALA A 41 11.43 1.00 -16.40
CA ALA A 41 11.41 1.15 -17.85
C ALA A 41 12.81 1.38 -18.45
N ALA A 42 13.64 2.21 -17.79
CA ALA A 42 15.00 2.48 -18.21
C ALA A 42 15.90 1.25 -18.07
N LEU A 43 15.74 0.49 -16.97
CA LEU A 43 16.47 -0.76 -16.75
C LEU A 43 16.13 -1.80 -17.83
N VAL A 44 14.85 -2.01 -18.12
CA VAL A 44 14.40 -2.96 -19.15
C VAL A 44 14.96 -2.59 -20.51
N SER A 45 14.86 -1.32 -20.89
CA SER A 45 15.38 -0.82 -22.17
C SER A 45 16.91 -0.99 -22.25
N GLY A 46 17.63 -0.68 -21.17
CA GLY A 46 19.07 -0.86 -21.08
C GLY A 46 19.49 -2.32 -21.23
N LEU A 47 18.82 -3.23 -20.53
CA LEU A 47 19.07 -4.67 -20.64
C LEU A 47 18.79 -5.20 -22.05
N ALA A 48 17.67 -4.81 -22.66
CA ALA A 48 17.34 -5.20 -24.02
C ALA A 48 18.38 -4.70 -25.04
N ALA A 49 18.86 -3.46 -24.88
CA ALA A 49 19.88 -2.88 -25.75
C ALA A 49 21.24 -3.60 -25.68
N THR A 50 21.54 -4.31 -24.58
CA THR A 50 22.75 -5.15 -24.52
C THR A 50 22.67 -6.40 -25.40
N GLY A 51 21.46 -6.85 -25.75
CA GLY A 51 21.22 -8.13 -26.44
C GLY A 51 21.73 -9.36 -25.69
N SER A 52 22.10 -9.20 -24.40
CA SER A 52 22.76 -10.24 -23.61
C SER A 52 21.79 -11.19 -22.89
N VAL A 53 20.52 -10.79 -22.75
CA VAL A 53 19.49 -11.63 -22.12
C VAL A 53 19.15 -12.77 -23.08
N ARG A 54 19.20 -14.01 -22.57
CA ARG A 54 18.99 -15.19 -23.40
C ARG A 54 17.50 -15.34 -23.78
N PRO A 55 17.18 -15.74 -25.02
CA PRO A 55 15.84 -16.21 -25.34
C PRO A 55 15.41 -17.33 -24.39
N GLY A 56 14.16 -17.31 -23.95
CA GLY A 56 13.60 -18.25 -22.98
C GLY A 56 13.84 -17.87 -21.51
N THR A 57 14.64 -16.86 -21.19
CA THR A 57 14.76 -16.34 -19.82
C THR A 57 13.41 -15.85 -19.33
N ILE A 58 13.01 -16.29 -18.14
CA ILE A 58 11.84 -15.77 -17.43
C ILE A 58 12.24 -14.44 -16.80
N VAL A 59 11.54 -13.37 -17.13
CA VAL A 59 11.80 -12.02 -16.60
C VAL A 59 10.61 -11.62 -15.74
N VAL A 60 10.85 -11.48 -14.44
CA VAL A 60 9.86 -11.05 -13.45
C VAL A 60 10.17 -9.61 -13.05
N HIS A 61 9.18 -8.73 -12.94
CA HIS A 61 9.30 -7.53 -12.11
C HIS A 61 8.33 -7.57 -10.93
N THR A 62 8.63 -6.79 -9.89
CA THR A 62 7.82 -6.75 -8.66
C THR A 62 6.93 -5.51 -8.54
N SER A 63 6.89 -4.64 -9.55
CA SER A 63 6.01 -3.47 -9.55
C SER A 63 4.53 -3.86 -9.40
N GLY A 64 3.83 -3.17 -8.50
CA GLY A 64 2.38 -3.32 -8.35
C GLY A 64 1.59 -2.59 -9.44
N ALA A 65 2.11 -1.46 -9.91
CA ALA A 65 1.43 -0.55 -10.84
C ALA A 65 1.63 -0.92 -12.32
N ASN A 66 2.73 -1.57 -12.66
CA ASN A 66 3.04 -1.98 -14.04
C ASN A 66 2.57 -3.41 -14.32
N GLY A 67 2.10 -3.64 -15.54
CA GLY A 67 1.87 -4.99 -16.08
C GLY A 67 3.05 -5.46 -16.94
N VAL A 68 2.87 -6.55 -17.68
CA VAL A 68 3.95 -7.17 -18.46
C VAL A 68 4.38 -6.34 -19.68
N ALA A 69 3.56 -5.41 -20.16
CA ALA A 69 3.90 -4.60 -21.34
C ALA A 69 5.17 -3.76 -21.15
N ILE A 70 5.52 -3.39 -19.91
CA ILE A 70 6.78 -2.70 -19.63
C ILE A 70 8.01 -3.55 -19.99
N LEU A 71 7.86 -4.88 -20.09
CA LEU A 71 8.89 -5.86 -20.45
C LEU A 71 8.95 -6.14 -21.96
N ASP A 72 8.13 -5.49 -22.79
CA ASP A 72 8.09 -5.70 -24.24
C ASP A 72 9.47 -5.68 -24.93
N PRO A 73 10.42 -4.78 -24.58
CA PRO A 73 11.77 -4.80 -25.17
C PRO A 73 12.52 -6.13 -24.96
N LEU A 74 12.32 -6.79 -23.81
CA LEU A 74 12.93 -8.10 -23.53
C LEU A 74 12.11 -9.24 -24.14
N THR A 75 10.79 -9.10 -24.18
CA THR A 75 9.90 -10.05 -24.87
C THR A 75 10.23 -10.14 -26.36
N ALA A 76 10.59 -9.03 -27.00
CA ALA A 76 11.06 -9.00 -28.39
C ALA A 76 12.36 -9.80 -28.63
N LEU A 77 13.13 -10.07 -27.57
CA LEU A 77 14.32 -10.94 -27.59
C LEU A 77 13.98 -12.41 -27.29
N GLY A 78 12.69 -12.76 -27.17
CA GLY A 78 12.23 -14.11 -26.85
C GLY A 78 12.22 -14.43 -25.35
N CYS A 79 12.29 -13.43 -24.47
CA CYS A 79 12.11 -13.63 -23.03
C CYS A 79 10.63 -13.87 -22.69
N MET A 80 10.37 -14.49 -21.53
CA MET A 80 9.02 -14.71 -21.01
C MET A 80 8.70 -13.69 -19.91
N PRO A 81 7.82 -12.70 -20.14
CA PRO A 81 7.58 -11.63 -19.19
C PRO A 81 6.54 -12.02 -18.13
N LEU A 82 6.80 -11.65 -16.88
CA LEU A 82 5.91 -11.82 -15.73
C LEU A 82 5.94 -10.56 -14.84
N ALA A 83 4.77 -10.18 -14.35
CA ALA A 83 4.64 -9.20 -13.27
C ALA A 83 4.15 -9.94 -12.03
N ILE A 84 4.96 -10.03 -10.98
CA ILE A 84 4.64 -10.75 -9.73
C ILE A 84 4.82 -9.78 -8.56
N HIS A 85 3.71 -9.24 -8.07
CA HIS A 85 3.71 -8.23 -7.01
C HIS A 85 3.25 -8.83 -5.67
N PRO A 86 4.13 -8.94 -4.65
CA PRO A 86 3.72 -9.26 -3.28
C PRO A 86 2.83 -8.14 -2.72
N ALA A 87 1.56 -8.43 -2.42
CA ALA A 87 0.60 -7.49 -1.85
C ALA A 87 0.81 -7.31 -0.34
N MET A 88 1.96 -6.79 0.05
CA MET A 88 2.30 -6.45 1.43
C MET A 88 3.18 -5.20 1.52
N THR A 89 3.17 -4.58 2.69
CA THR A 89 4.10 -3.48 3.02
C THR A 89 5.41 -4.06 3.52
N PHE A 90 6.51 -3.68 2.86
CA PHE A 90 7.88 -3.97 3.29
C PHE A 90 8.40 -2.84 4.19
N ALA A 91 8.72 -3.15 5.43
CA ALA A 91 9.34 -2.21 6.38
C ALA A 91 10.88 -2.23 6.31
N GLY A 92 11.47 -3.16 5.58
CA GLY A 92 12.92 -3.39 5.47
C GLY A 92 13.51 -4.27 6.58
N GLY A 93 12.66 -4.81 7.46
CA GLY A 93 13.04 -5.66 8.60
C GLY A 93 12.97 -7.15 8.29
N ASP A 94 13.33 -8.00 9.25
CA ASP A 94 13.27 -9.46 9.11
C ASP A 94 11.83 -9.99 9.17
N GLU A 95 10.94 -9.28 9.86
CA GLU A 95 9.49 -9.54 9.87
C GLU A 95 8.88 -9.56 8.45
N ASP A 96 9.45 -8.82 7.49
CA ASP A 96 8.99 -8.86 6.10
C ASP A 96 9.19 -10.26 5.48
N ILE A 97 10.28 -10.94 5.83
CA ILE A 97 10.60 -12.28 5.34
C ILE A 97 9.60 -13.29 5.90
N GLU A 98 9.27 -13.18 7.19
CA GLU A 98 8.31 -14.06 7.87
C GLU A 98 6.88 -13.90 7.33
N ARG A 99 6.53 -12.69 6.87
CA ARG A 99 5.20 -12.38 6.32
C ARG A 99 5.05 -12.78 4.85
N LEU A 100 6.14 -12.82 4.09
CA LEU A 100 6.12 -13.04 2.65
C LEU A 100 5.37 -14.34 2.24
N PRO A 101 5.58 -15.51 2.90
CA PRO A 101 4.84 -16.73 2.58
C PRO A 101 3.33 -16.63 2.83
N ASN A 102 2.85 -15.70 3.65
CA ASN A 102 1.43 -15.58 3.95
C ASN A 102 0.75 -14.43 3.19
N SER A 103 1.43 -13.88 2.18
CA SER A 103 0.92 -12.76 1.39
C SER A 103 0.32 -13.24 0.06
N CYS A 104 -0.69 -12.51 -0.42
CA CYS A 104 -1.19 -12.69 -1.77
C CYS A 104 -0.26 -12.02 -2.78
N PHE A 105 -0.06 -12.63 -3.95
CA PHE A 105 0.76 -12.09 -5.03
C PHE A 105 -0.08 -11.81 -6.27
N GLY A 106 -0.12 -10.55 -6.70
CA GLY A 106 -0.74 -10.17 -7.96
C GLY A 106 0.13 -10.58 -9.15
N ILE A 107 -0.37 -11.52 -9.96
CA ILE A 107 0.32 -12.07 -11.14
C ILE A 107 -0.33 -11.56 -12.42
N THR A 108 0.48 -10.96 -13.29
CA THR A 108 0.12 -10.70 -14.69
C THR A 108 1.12 -11.41 -15.59
N ALA A 109 0.63 -12.05 -16.64
CA ALA A 109 1.41 -12.80 -17.62
C ALA A 109 0.84 -12.56 -19.01
N ALA A 110 1.68 -12.74 -20.04
CA ALA A 110 1.27 -12.57 -21.44
C ALA A 110 0.33 -13.70 -21.93
N ASP A 111 0.46 -14.90 -21.36
CA ASP A 111 -0.33 -16.08 -21.71
C ASP A 111 -0.53 -17.03 -20.52
N GLU A 112 -1.27 -18.12 -20.75
CA GLU A 112 -1.58 -19.13 -19.73
C GLU A 112 -0.33 -19.90 -19.25
N THR A 113 0.67 -20.09 -20.10
CA THR A 113 1.93 -20.75 -19.74
C THR A 113 2.71 -19.89 -18.75
N GLY A 114 2.87 -18.60 -19.05
CA GLY A 114 3.48 -17.63 -18.15
C GLY A 114 2.71 -17.52 -16.84
N TYR A 115 1.37 -17.52 -16.88
CA TYR A 115 0.58 -17.49 -15.65
C TYR A 115 0.80 -18.74 -14.79
N ALA A 116 0.87 -19.93 -15.39
CA ALA A 116 1.14 -21.17 -14.67
C ALA A 116 2.54 -21.15 -14.01
N ILE A 117 3.55 -20.62 -14.71
CA ILE A 117 4.90 -20.42 -14.16
C ILE A 117 4.89 -19.44 -13.00
N GLY A 118 4.26 -18.26 -13.17
CA GLY A 118 4.14 -17.28 -12.09
C GLY A 118 3.41 -17.83 -10.87
N THR A 119 2.37 -18.64 -11.09
CA THR A 119 1.62 -19.33 -10.03
C THR A 119 2.53 -20.31 -9.28
N ALA A 120 3.31 -21.13 -10.01
CA ALA A 120 4.24 -22.07 -9.40
C ALA A 120 5.32 -21.37 -8.56
N LEU A 121 5.90 -20.28 -9.07
CA LEU A 121 6.90 -19.48 -8.34
C LEU A 121 6.35 -18.92 -7.02
N VAL A 122 5.10 -18.42 -7.04
CA VAL A 122 4.45 -17.88 -5.84
C VAL A 122 4.14 -18.97 -4.82
N LEU A 123 3.63 -20.13 -5.27
CA LEU A 123 3.35 -21.26 -4.38
C LEU A 123 4.61 -21.83 -3.74
N GLU A 124 5.73 -21.87 -4.46
CA GLU A 124 7.01 -22.37 -3.95
C GLU A 124 7.54 -21.53 -2.77
N ILE A 125 7.28 -20.22 -2.77
CA ILE A 125 7.63 -19.33 -1.65
C ILE A 125 6.53 -19.24 -0.58
N GLY A 126 5.50 -20.09 -0.68
CA GLY A 126 4.37 -20.20 0.24
C GLY A 126 3.21 -19.24 -0.01
N GLY A 127 3.38 -18.25 -0.90
CA GLY A 127 2.40 -17.19 -1.15
C GLY A 127 1.12 -17.66 -1.86
N GLU A 128 0.11 -16.79 -1.87
CA GLU A 128 -1.16 -17.05 -2.54
C GLU A 128 -1.23 -16.34 -3.91
N PRO A 129 -1.27 -17.08 -5.04
CA PRO A 129 -1.28 -16.48 -6.37
C PRO A 129 -2.65 -15.90 -6.73
N VAL A 130 -2.68 -14.66 -7.21
CA VAL A 130 -3.91 -13.96 -7.65
C VAL A 130 -3.71 -13.39 -9.04
N ARG A 131 -4.55 -13.78 -10.01
CA ARG A 131 -4.50 -13.21 -11.38
C ARG A 131 -4.94 -11.76 -11.40
N VAL A 132 -4.13 -10.90 -12.00
CA VAL A 132 -4.44 -9.49 -12.27
C VAL A 132 -4.29 -9.24 -13.77
N ARG A 133 -5.36 -8.74 -14.40
CA ARG A 133 -5.31 -8.34 -15.82
C ARG A 133 -4.38 -7.15 -16.03
N GLU A 134 -3.74 -7.11 -17.19
CA GLU A 134 -2.86 -6.00 -17.60
C GLU A 134 -3.54 -4.64 -17.42
N ASP A 135 -4.75 -4.48 -17.96
CA ASP A 135 -5.52 -3.24 -17.92
C ASP A 135 -6.09 -2.88 -16.54
N ALA A 136 -6.06 -3.82 -15.59
CA ALA A 136 -6.51 -3.62 -14.22
C ALA A 136 -5.37 -3.22 -13.27
N ARG A 137 -4.10 -3.26 -13.70
CA ARG A 137 -2.93 -3.04 -12.82
C ARG A 137 -2.97 -1.70 -12.10
N THR A 138 -3.32 -0.63 -12.80
CA THR A 138 -3.43 0.69 -12.18
C THR A 138 -4.52 0.72 -11.09
N LEU A 139 -5.69 0.15 -11.35
CA LEU A 139 -6.77 0.08 -10.36
C LEU A 139 -6.40 -0.84 -9.19
N TYR A 140 -5.79 -1.99 -9.47
CA TYR A 140 -5.29 -2.92 -8.47
C TYR A 140 -4.31 -2.22 -7.51
N HIS A 141 -3.31 -1.52 -8.04
CA HIS A 141 -2.33 -0.81 -7.23
C HIS A 141 -2.96 0.35 -6.46
N ALA A 142 -3.85 1.11 -7.10
CA ALA A 142 -4.56 2.20 -6.43
C ALA A 142 -5.43 1.69 -5.26
N ALA A 143 -6.09 0.53 -5.42
CA ALA A 143 -6.89 -0.08 -4.36
C ALA A 143 -6.01 -0.53 -3.18
N LEU A 144 -4.85 -1.15 -3.44
CA LEU A 144 -3.91 -1.52 -2.40
C LEU A 144 -3.36 -0.30 -1.66
N ALA A 145 -2.86 0.71 -2.39
CA ALA A 145 -2.36 1.95 -1.78
C ALA A 145 -3.45 2.68 -0.96
N HIS A 146 -4.69 2.66 -1.44
CA HIS A 146 -5.81 3.25 -0.71
C HIS A 146 -6.16 2.47 0.57
N GLY A 147 -6.07 1.14 0.56
CA GLY A 147 -6.35 0.29 1.72
C GLY A 147 -5.19 0.15 2.71
N SER A 148 -3.96 0.55 2.35
CA SER A 148 -2.78 0.45 3.22
C SER A 148 -2.20 1.83 3.57
N ASN A 149 -1.73 2.58 2.57
CA ASN A 149 -0.99 3.82 2.78
C ASN A 149 -1.90 4.92 3.34
N HIS A 150 -3.09 5.09 2.77
CA HIS A 150 -4.01 6.12 3.26
C HIS A 150 -4.58 5.80 4.64
N VAL A 151 -4.65 4.52 5.02
CA VAL A 151 -5.02 4.14 6.40
C VAL A 151 -3.99 4.67 7.39
N VAL A 152 -2.69 4.67 7.05
CA VAL A 152 -1.65 5.28 7.89
C VAL A 152 -1.92 6.77 8.05
N THR A 153 -2.16 7.49 6.96
CA THR A 153 -2.50 8.93 7.01
C THR A 153 -3.71 9.20 7.88
N LEU A 154 -4.83 8.50 7.65
CA LEU A 154 -6.06 8.66 8.44
C LEU A 154 -5.84 8.41 9.93
N VAL A 155 -5.04 7.39 10.28
CA VAL A 155 -4.73 7.08 11.68
C VAL A 155 -3.86 8.17 12.31
N LEU A 156 -2.87 8.69 11.60
CA LEU A 156 -2.00 9.76 12.11
C LEU A 156 -2.78 11.07 12.30
N ASP A 157 -3.64 11.44 11.35
CA ASP A 157 -4.57 12.56 11.45
C ASP A 157 -5.47 12.46 12.71
N ALA A 158 -6.02 11.26 12.96
CA ALA A 158 -6.82 11.00 14.15
C ALA A 158 -6.00 11.04 15.45
N VAL A 159 -4.74 10.60 15.43
CA VAL A 159 -3.80 10.71 16.55
C VAL A 159 -3.50 12.17 16.86
N GLU A 160 -3.29 13.01 15.86
CA GLU A 160 -3.01 14.44 16.03
C GLU A 160 -4.21 15.19 16.63
N ALA A 161 -5.43 14.96 16.12
CA ALA A 161 -6.64 15.49 16.75
C ALA A 161 -6.78 15.05 18.22
N LEU A 162 -6.56 13.76 18.49
CA LEU A 162 -6.69 13.23 19.84
C LEU A 162 -5.58 13.76 20.77
N ARG A 163 -4.38 13.98 20.25
CA ARG A 163 -3.27 14.63 20.97
C ARG A 163 -3.69 16.02 21.41
N SER A 164 -4.24 16.83 20.50
CA SER A 164 -4.76 18.17 20.81
C SER A 164 -5.88 18.14 21.85
N ALA A 165 -6.82 17.19 21.73
CA ALA A 165 -7.94 17.04 22.67
C ALA A 165 -7.53 16.58 24.08
N LEU A 166 -6.41 15.88 24.23
CA LEU A 166 -5.94 15.34 25.51
C LEU A 166 -4.84 16.19 26.17
N TRP A 167 -4.22 17.10 25.43
CA TRP A 167 -3.09 17.89 25.90
C TRP A 167 -3.44 18.78 27.11
N GLY A 168 -2.54 18.85 28.09
CA GLY A 168 -2.63 19.80 29.20
C GLY A 168 -3.62 19.41 30.29
N GLN A 169 -4.14 18.19 30.26
CA GLN A 169 -5.06 17.62 31.26
C GLN A 169 -4.36 16.66 32.25
N GLU A 170 -3.04 16.54 32.17
CA GLU A 170 -2.28 15.56 32.94
C GLU A 170 -2.11 15.97 34.40
N LEU A 171 -2.37 15.03 35.31
CA LEU A 171 -2.08 15.18 36.73
C LEU A 171 -0.61 14.83 37.02
N LEU A 172 -0.10 15.32 38.16
CA LEU A 172 1.24 14.97 38.64
C LEU A 172 1.44 13.45 38.68
N GLY A 173 2.45 12.97 37.96
CA GLY A 173 2.81 11.55 37.88
C GLY A 173 2.13 10.77 36.74
N GLN A 174 1.26 11.41 35.94
CA GLN A 174 0.73 10.83 34.71
C GLN A 174 1.71 11.04 33.54
N GLU A 175 1.62 10.15 32.55
CA GLU A 175 2.34 10.29 31.28
C GLU A 175 1.90 11.57 30.58
N THR A 176 2.87 12.43 30.26
CA THR A 176 2.64 13.64 29.47
C THR A 176 2.33 13.26 28.03
N ILE A 177 1.38 13.96 27.42
CA ILE A 177 1.16 13.86 26.00
C ILE A 177 2.40 14.39 25.27
N GLY A 178 2.93 13.62 24.31
CA GLY A 178 4.09 14.00 23.51
C GLY A 178 3.92 13.60 22.05
N ASP A 179 4.88 13.99 21.22
CA ASP A 179 4.82 13.82 19.76
C ASP A 179 5.37 12.47 19.28
N GLY A 180 5.99 11.70 20.18
CA GLY A 180 6.52 10.38 19.87
C GLY A 180 5.43 9.33 19.67
N PRO A 181 5.68 8.29 18.85
CA PRO A 181 4.73 7.21 18.64
C PRO A 181 4.57 6.35 19.90
N GLY A 182 3.38 5.74 20.05
CA GLY A 182 3.08 4.81 21.14
C GLY A 182 2.63 5.46 22.45
N GLY A 183 2.39 6.78 22.43
CA GLY A 183 1.84 7.52 23.56
C GLY A 183 0.37 7.20 23.84
N LEU A 184 -0.20 7.94 24.81
CA LEU A 184 -1.60 7.77 25.20
C LEU A 184 -2.60 7.88 24.02
N PRO A 185 -2.49 8.85 23.08
CA PRO A 185 -3.42 8.96 21.95
C PRO A 185 -3.43 7.69 21.08
N GLU A 186 -2.27 7.14 20.74
CA GLU A 186 -2.15 5.91 19.97
C GLU A 186 -2.76 4.72 20.70
N ARG A 187 -2.55 4.61 22.02
CA ARG A 187 -3.13 3.52 22.83
C ARG A 187 -4.64 3.58 22.94
N VAL A 188 -5.22 4.78 23.00
CA VAL A 188 -6.68 4.98 22.96
C VAL A 188 -7.25 4.60 21.59
N LEU A 189 -6.58 5.00 20.51
CA LEU A 189 -7.08 4.80 19.15
C LEU A 189 -6.87 3.37 18.62
N ALA A 190 -5.78 2.72 18.99
CA ALA A 190 -5.38 1.41 18.47
C ALA A 190 -6.48 0.32 18.49
N PRO A 191 -7.20 0.05 19.61
CA PRO A 191 -8.25 -0.97 19.62
C PRO A 191 -9.42 -0.60 18.70
N LEU A 192 -9.75 0.69 18.55
CA LEU A 192 -10.83 1.16 17.69
C LEU A 192 -10.49 0.98 16.21
N VAL A 193 -9.28 1.36 15.80
CA VAL A 193 -8.81 1.21 14.41
C VAL A 193 -8.73 -0.26 14.01
N ARG A 194 -8.16 -1.11 14.87
CA ARG A 194 -8.09 -2.56 14.60
C ARG A 194 -9.49 -3.15 14.41
N ALA A 195 -10.42 -2.83 15.31
CA ALA A 195 -11.80 -3.29 15.20
C ALA A 195 -12.49 -2.77 13.93
N ALA A 196 -12.26 -1.50 13.54
CA ALA A 196 -12.83 -0.92 12.33
C ALA A 196 -12.35 -1.64 11.07
N VAL A 197 -11.04 -1.90 10.94
CA VAL A 197 -10.45 -2.62 9.80
C VAL A 197 -10.94 -4.07 9.75
N THR A 198 -10.89 -4.80 10.87
CA THR A 198 -11.39 -6.19 10.93
C THR A 198 -12.87 -6.26 10.56
N ASN A 199 -13.71 -5.40 11.12
CA ASN A 199 -15.14 -5.39 10.80
C ASN A 199 -15.39 -5.05 9.33
N ALA A 200 -14.62 -4.13 8.73
CA ALA A 200 -14.75 -3.80 7.31
C ALA A 200 -14.39 -4.98 6.41
N LEU A 201 -13.37 -5.76 6.76
CA LEU A 201 -12.98 -6.97 6.01
C LEU A 201 -14.01 -8.11 6.18
N ASP A 202 -14.50 -8.33 7.39
CA ASP A 202 -15.39 -9.46 7.69
C ASP A 202 -16.85 -9.19 7.31
N ARG A 203 -17.31 -7.94 7.47
CA ARG A 203 -18.75 -7.57 7.36
C ARG A 203 -19.03 -6.59 6.22
N GLY A 204 -17.99 -6.09 5.56
CA GLY A 204 -18.12 -5.14 4.46
C GLY A 204 -18.90 -3.88 4.87
N GLN A 205 -19.86 -3.49 4.02
CA GLN A 205 -20.68 -2.28 4.20
C GLN A 205 -21.43 -2.23 5.55
N ALA A 206 -21.79 -3.38 6.12
CA ALA A 206 -22.53 -3.45 7.38
C ALA A 206 -21.70 -3.03 8.60
N ALA A 207 -20.38 -2.87 8.45
CA ALA A 207 -19.49 -2.38 9.51
C ALA A 207 -19.59 -0.87 9.75
N LEU A 208 -20.22 -0.11 8.83
CA LEU A 208 -20.33 1.34 8.99
C LEU A 208 -21.19 1.69 10.21
N THR A 209 -20.61 2.49 11.10
CA THR A 209 -21.25 3.01 12.30
C THR A 209 -20.99 4.52 12.43
N GLY A 210 -21.29 5.11 13.59
CA GLY A 210 -21.01 6.51 13.84
C GLY A 210 -22.10 7.48 13.35
N PRO A 211 -21.87 8.80 13.49
CA PRO A 211 -22.88 9.83 13.25
C PRO A 211 -23.35 9.88 11.80
N VAL A 212 -22.45 9.64 10.82
CA VAL A 212 -22.83 9.59 9.39
C VAL A 212 -23.83 8.46 9.11
N ALA A 213 -23.53 7.24 9.57
CA ALA A 213 -24.41 6.08 9.37
C ALA A 213 -25.77 6.24 10.07
N ARG A 214 -25.81 6.99 11.19
CA ARG A 214 -27.07 7.30 11.91
C ARG A 214 -27.82 8.52 11.37
N GLY A 215 -27.28 9.25 10.39
CA GLY A 215 -27.91 10.46 9.85
C GLY A 215 -27.79 11.70 10.77
N ASP A 216 -26.85 11.70 11.71
CA ASP A 216 -26.68 12.77 12.72
C ASP A 216 -25.83 13.93 12.18
N GLY A 217 -26.44 14.75 11.32
CA GLY A 217 -25.80 15.94 10.76
C GLY A 217 -25.36 16.97 11.81
N ALA A 218 -26.06 17.04 12.95
CA ALA A 218 -25.71 17.97 14.03
C ALA A 218 -24.39 17.58 14.72
N ALA A 219 -24.17 16.28 14.97
CA ALA A 219 -22.89 15.79 15.47
C ALA A 219 -21.74 16.04 14.48
N ILE A 220 -21.98 15.81 13.18
CA ILE A 220 -20.99 16.06 12.12
C ILE A 220 -20.59 17.54 12.09
N GLY A 221 -21.57 18.46 12.19
CA GLY A 221 -21.29 19.89 12.25
C GLY A 221 -20.39 20.26 13.44
N ARG A 222 -20.68 19.73 14.63
CA ARG A 222 -19.82 19.97 15.82
C ARG A 222 -18.41 19.39 15.67
N HIS A 223 -18.27 18.23 15.04
CA HIS A 223 -16.95 17.66 14.76
C HIS A 223 -16.15 18.57 13.81
N LEU A 224 -16.79 19.05 12.73
CA LEU A 224 -16.14 19.96 11.78
C LEU A 224 -15.75 21.29 12.42
N ASP A 225 -16.60 21.86 13.28
CA ASP A 225 -16.29 23.10 14.01
C ASP A 225 -15.05 22.90 14.91
N ALA A 226 -14.97 21.80 15.66
CA ALA A 226 -13.82 21.49 16.51
C ALA A 226 -12.53 21.18 15.72
N LEU A 227 -12.64 20.44 14.61
CA LEU A 227 -11.49 20.14 13.76
C LEU A 227 -10.98 21.40 13.05
N MET A 228 -11.86 22.30 12.62
CA MET A 228 -11.47 23.57 11.99
C MET A 228 -10.68 24.46 12.95
N GLU A 229 -11.02 24.46 14.24
CA GLU A 229 -10.28 25.16 15.28
C GLU A 229 -8.89 24.55 15.52
N ALA A 230 -8.78 23.22 15.44
CA ALA A 230 -7.52 22.51 15.64
C ALA A 230 -6.58 22.60 14.42
N ASP A 231 -7.08 22.25 13.24
CA ASP A 231 -6.38 22.29 11.95
C ASP A 231 -7.38 22.27 10.77
N PRO A 232 -7.45 23.34 9.95
CA PRO A 232 -8.28 23.36 8.76
C PRO A 232 -8.00 22.22 7.76
N ALA A 233 -6.76 21.77 7.61
CA ALA A 233 -6.41 20.69 6.69
C ALA A 233 -7.00 19.34 7.18
N LEU A 234 -6.95 19.10 8.48
CA LEU A 234 -7.60 17.95 9.11
C LEU A 234 -9.12 17.98 8.98
N ALA A 235 -9.74 19.17 9.10
CA ALA A 235 -11.17 19.33 8.88
C ALA A 235 -11.57 19.00 7.42
N ASP A 236 -10.73 19.35 6.44
CA ASP A 236 -10.93 19.02 5.04
C ASP A 236 -10.83 17.51 4.78
N ALA A 237 -9.85 16.84 5.38
CA ALA A 237 -9.70 15.38 5.32
C ALA A 237 -10.93 14.66 5.91
N TYR A 238 -11.35 15.05 7.12
CA TYR A 238 -12.56 14.52 7.76
C TYR A 238 -13.80 14.73 6.88
N ARG A 239 -13.94 15.91 6.26
CA ARG A 239 -15.07 16.21 5.37
C ARG A 239 -15.09 15.29 4.15
N ALA A 240 -13.95 15.03 3.53
CA ALA A 240 -13.84 14.15 2.38
C ALA A 240 -14.29 12.71 2.74
N ASP A 241 -13.78 12.17 3.85
CA ASP A 241 -14.11 10.82 4.30
C ASP A 241 -15.56 10.68 4.78
N ALA A 242 -16.06 11.68 5.51
CA ALA A 242 -17.46 11.70 5.94
C ALA A 242 -18.41 11.81 4.75
N ARG A 243 -18.06 12.57 3.70
CA ARG A 243 -18.83 12.63 2.45
C ARG A 243 -18.84 11.29 1.74
N ARG A 244 -17.68 10.61 1.64
CA ARG A 244 -17.61 9.27 1.04
C ARG A 244 -18.43 8.25 1.83
N THR A 245 -18.38 8.34 3.16
CA THR A 245 -19.18 7.50 4.07
C THR A 245 -20.68 7.76 3.88
N ALA A 246 -21.10 9.01 3.76
CA ALA A 246 -22.50 9.40 3.54
C ALA A 246 -23.04 8.84 2.22
N GLN A 247 -22.23 8.89 1.15
CA GLN A 247 -22.57 8.27 -0.14
C GLN A 247 -22.76 6.75 -0.02
N ARG A 248 -21.83 6.06 0.65
CA ARG A 248 -21.92 4.60 0.84
C ARG A 248 -23.11 4.20 1.72
N ALA A 249 -23.40 4.99 2.75
CA ALA A 249 -24.49 4.72 3.70
C ALA A 249 -25.88 5.16 3.20
N HIS A 250 -25.96 5.80 2.01
CA HIS A 250 -27.19 6.44 1.54
C HIS A 250 -27.80 7.38 2.59
N ALA A 251 -26.95 8.19 3.22
CA ALA A 251 -27.33 9.06 4.32
C ALA A 251 -28.35 10.14 3.89
N PRO A 252 -29.16 10.67 4.84
CA PRO A 252 -30.11 11.73 4.53
C PRO A 252 -29.41 13.05 4.12
N GLN A 253 -30.13 13.91 3.41
CA GLN A 253 -29.61 15.20 2.93
C GLN A 253 -29.06 16.09 4.06
N SER A 254 -29.59 15.97 5.28
CA SER A 254 -29.08 16.68 6.46
C SER A 254 -27.60 16.42 6.75
N VAL A 255 -27.11 15.21 6.47
CA VAL A 255 -25.69 14.85 6.59
C VAL A 255 -24.88 15.56 5.51
N PHE A 256 -25.35 15.56 4.26
CA PHE A 256 -24.66 16.23 3.17
C PHE A 256 -24.57 17.75 3.37
N SER A 257 -25.64 18.39 3.85
CA SER A 257 -25.66 19.81 4.18
C SER A 257 -24.69 20.14 5.33
N ALA A 258 -24.56 19.27 6.33
CA ALA A 258 -23.57 19.46 7.40
C ALA A 258 -22.11 19.38 6.92
N LEU A 259 -21.87 18.77 5.75
CA LEU A 259 -20.56 18.62 5.12
C LEU A 259 -20.27 19.70 4.07
N GLU A 260 -21.16 20.67 3.86
CA GLU A 260 -20.88 21.82 3.00
C GLU A 260 -19.92 22.77 3.72
N PRO A 261 -18.94 23.37 3.01
CA PRO A 261 -18.13 24.45 3.57
C PRO A 261 -19.07 25.55 4.04
N ARG A 262 -18.90 26.03 5.27
CA ARG A 262 -19.55 27.27 5.69
C ARG A 262 -18.75 28.41 5.09
N ASP A 263 -19.41 29.29 4.34
CA ASP A 263 -18.76 30.51 3.84
C ASP A 263 -18.15 31.25 5.03
N ALA A 264 -16.87 31.61 4.91
CA ALA A 264 -16.21 32.49 5.86
C ALA A 264 -16.87 33.88 5.72
N GLY A 265 -17.86 34.14 6.57
CA GLY A 265 -18.45 35.46 6.76
C GLY A 265 -17.52 36.39 7.52
#